data_AF-A0A7Y0HWM8-F1
#
_entry.id   AF-A0A7Y0HWM8-F1
#
_cell.length_a   1.000
_cell.length_b   1.000
_cell.length_c   1.000
_cell.angle_alpha   90.00
_cell.angle_beta   90.00
_cell.angle_gamma   90.00
#
_symmetry.space_group_name_H-M   'P 1'
#
loop_
_entity.id
_entity.type
_entity.pdbx_description
1 polymer ?
#
loop_
_entity_poly.entity_id
_entity_poly.type
_entity_poly.pdbx_seq_one_letter_code
_entity_poly.pdbx_strand_id
1 'polypeptide(L)'
;MSGPTPETRRQVLGRDGWKCAICGRNIDSYWSGYSIHHRLKRSQGHGYKGLHQAGNLLPLCGSGSDGCHGWVHDQAGTIAYQLGYLVHPWQTPTGVPVYYPRHGWQQLDDDGQRQPVQPPEGMPSYIPDIHHPKGTNQ
;
A
#
# COMPACT_ATOMS: atom_id res chain seq x y z
N MET A 1 2.58 16.66 -14.05
CA MET A 1 2.67 16.46 -12.58
C MET A 1 3.72 15.36 -12.31
N SER A 2 4.69 15.60 -11.42
CA SER A 2 5.75 14.62 -11.08
C SER A 2 5.23 13.48 -10.18
N GLY A 3 5.86 12.32 -10.26
CA GLY A 3 5.65 11.20 -9.34
C GLY A 3 6.68 11.19 -8.20
N PRO A 4 6.69 10.16 -7.33
CA PRO A 4 7.75 10.00 -6.35
C PRO A 4 9.12 9.89 -7.02
N THR A 5 10.14 10.44 -6.36
CA THR A 5 11.52 10.41 -6.86
C THR A 5 12.05 8.97 -6.91
N PRO A 6 13.08 8.68 -7.71
CA PRO A 6 13.74 7.38 -7.69
C PRO A 6 14.25 6.97 -6.29
N GLU A 7 14.66 7.94 -5.48
CA GLU A 7 15.10 7.71 -4.10
C GLU A 7 13.94 7.25 -3.20
N THR A 8 12.82 7.98 -3.18
CA THR A 8 11.65 7.56 -2.40
C THR A 8 11.10 6.21 -2.87
N ARG A 9 11.14 5.93 -4.18
CA ARG A 9 10.77 4.61 -4.71
C ARG A 9 11.66 3.49 -4.14
N ARG A 10 12.99 3.69 -4.12
CA ARG A 10 13.95 2.74 -3.54
C ARG A 10 13.72 2.55 -2.05
N GLN A 11 13.44 3.62 -1.33
CA GLN A 11 13.14 3.60 0.10
C GLN A 11 11.89 2.76 0.40
N VAL A 12 10.78 2.99 -0.33
CA VAL A 12 9.53 2.22 -0.19
C VAL A 12 9.74 0.73 -0.53
N LEU A 13 10.44 0.44 -1.63
CA LEU A 13 10.75 -0.95 -2.01
C LEU A 13 11.65 -1.63 -0.98
N GLY A 14 12.67 -0.93 -0.47
CA GLY A 14 13.60 -1.44 0.53
C GLY A 14 12.92 -1.71 1.87
N ARG A 15 12.08 -0.78 2.32
CA ARG A 15 11.24 -0.92 3.51
C ARG A 15 10.45 -2.23 3.51
N ASP A 16 9.86 -2.56 2.36
CA ASP A 16 8.99 -3.71 2.20
C ASP A 16 9.71 -4.95 1.63
N GLY A 17 11.04 -4.93 1.57
CA GLY A 17 11.87 -6.07 1.17
C GLY A 17 11.65 -6.51 -0.28
N TRP A 18 11.36 -5.57 -1.17
CA TRP A 18 11.02 -5.81 -2.59
C TRP A 18 9.86 -6.79 -2.76
N LYS A 19 8.91 -6.76 -1.82
CA LYS A 19 7.71 -7.59 -1.84
C LYS A 19 6.46 -6.73 -1.83
N CYS A 20 5.40 -7.26 -2.43
CA CYS A 20 4.07 -6.68 -2.33
C CYS A 20 3.67 -6.57 -0.85
N ALA A 21 3.26 -5.38 -0.41
CA ALA A 21 2.84 -5.12 0.97
C ALA A 21 1.66 -5.99 1.41
N ILE A 22 0.83 -6.41 0.45
CA ILE A 22 -0.38 -7.19 0.69
C ILE A 22 -0.08 -8.70 0.61
N CYS A 23 0.20 -9.24 -0.57
CA CYS A 23 0.35 -10.69 -0.74
C CYS A 23 1.75 -11.23 -0.42
N GLY A 24 2.73 -10.34 -0.21
CA GLY A 24 4.08 -10.74 0.18
C GLY A 24 4.95 -11.41 -0.89
N ARG A 25 4.45 -11.56 -2.12
CA ARG A 25 5.21 -12.02 -3.29
C ARG A 25 6.26 -10.99 -3.71
N ASN A 26 7.32 -11.40 -4.39
CA ASN A 26 8.28 -10.47 -4.98
C ASN A 26 7.56 -9.53 -5.95
N ILE A 27 7.92 -8.24 -5.93
CA ILE A 27 7.26 -7.17 -6.71
C ILE A 27 7.29 -7.42 -8.23
N ASP A 28 8.24 -8.20 -8.73
CA ASP A 28 8.43 -8.51 -10.14
C ASP A 28 7.76 -9.82 -10.59
N SER A 29 7.16 -10.57 -9.66
CA SER A 29 6.59 -11.90 -9.93
C SER A 29 5.23 -11.88 -10.65
N TYR A 30 4.59 -10.72 -10.78
CA TYR A 30 3.29 -10.58 -11.41
C TYR A 30 3.45 -10.05 -12.83
N TRP A 31 2.63 -10.50 -13.78
CA TRP A 31 2.85 -10.26 -15.21
C TRP A 31 2.84 -8.76 -15.58
N SER A 32 1.99 -7.95 -14.94
CA SER A 32 1.93 -6.50 -15.11
C SER A 32 2.93 -5.75 -14.22
N GLY A 33 3.78 -6.47 -13.49
CA GLY A 33 4.81 -5.93 -12.61
C GLY A 33 4.26 -5.44 -11.27
N TYR A 34 4.71 -4.24 -10.86
CA TYR A 34 4.29 -3.59 -9.63
C TYR A 34 4.01 -2.10 -9.82
N SER A 35 3.25 -1.56 -8.87
CA SER A 35 2.96 -0.15 -8.75
C SER A 35 3.44 0.39 -7.40
N ILE A 36 3.85 1.65 -7.38
CA ILE A 36 4.01 2.42 -6.14
C ILE A 36 2.67 3.10 -5.89
N HIS A 37 1.86 2.45 -5.06
CA HIS A 37 0.49 2.82 -4.74
C HIS A 37 0.45 3.98 -3.76
N HIS A 38 -0.39 4.97 -4.06
CA HIS A 38 -0.70 6.10 -3.19
C HIS A 38 -1.87 5.78 -2.28
N ARG A 39 -1.66 5.82 -0.95
CA ARG A 39 -2.71 5.57 0.04
C ARG A 39 -3.73 6.72 0.05
N LEU A 40 -3.26 7.95 0.24
CA LEU A 40 -3.99 9.16 -0.15
C LEU A 40 -3.82 9.32 -1.66
N LYS A 41 -4.90 9.07 -2.39
CA LYS A 41 -4.92 9.08 -3.86
C LYS A 41 -4.41 10.42 -4.41
N ARG A 42 -3.65 10.34 -5.49
CA ARG A 42 -3.07 11.51 -6.16
C ARG A 42 -4.11 12.57 -6.56
N SER A 43 -5.28 12.13 -7.03
CA SER A 43 -6.39 13.02 -7.40
C SER A 43 -7.07 13.71 -6.22
N GLN A 44 -6.78 13.27 -4.99
CA GLN A 44 -7.37 13.80 -3.76
C GLN A 44 -6.36 14.55 -2.89
N GLY A 45 -5.06 14.39 -3.14
CA GLY A 45 -3.98 15.01 -2.35
C GLY A 45 -3.36 16.26 -2.98
N HIS A 46 -4.11 17.03 -3.78
CA HIS A 46 -3.61 18.27 -4.36
C HIS A 46 -3.17 19.25 -3.26
N GLY A 47 -1.91 19.71 -3.31
CA GLY A 47 -1.34 20.61 -2.30
C GLY A 47 -0.80 19.92 -1.04
N TYR A 48 -0.99 18.61 -0.87
CA TYR A 48 -0.40 17.87 0.25
C TYR A 48 1.09 17.62 0.01
N LYS A 49 1.94 18.19 0.88
CA LYS A 49 3.41 18.07 0.78
C LYS A 49 3.91 16.62 0.88
N GLY A 50 3.21 15.78 1.64
CA GLY A 50 3.54 14.36 1.81
C GLY A 50 3.06 13.45 0.68
N LEU A 51 2.48 14.00 -0.40
CA LEU A 51 1.81 13.19 -1.43
C LEU A 51 2.73 12.13 -2.05
N HIS A 52 4.00 12.46 -2.21
CA HIS A 52 5.01 11.59 -2.81
C HIS A 52 5.99 11.00 -1.81
N GLN A 53 5.73 11.09 -0.50
CA GLN A 53 6.60 10.62 0.57
C GLN A 53 6.28 9.18 0.98
N ALA A 54 7.25 8.49 1.58
CA ALA A 54 7.18 7.06 1.85
C ALA A 54 6.00 6.65 2.76
N GLY A 55 5.56 7.52 3.67
CA GLY A 55 4.41 7.27 4.55
C GLY A 55 3.08 7.14 3.80
N ASN A 56 3.00 7.74 2.61
CA ASN A 56 1.84 7.67 1.74
C ASN A 56 1.91 6.54 0.69
N LEU A 57 3.01 5.76 0.66
CA LEU A 57 3.30 4.87 -0.46
C LEU A 57 3.41 3.40 -0.02
N LEU A 58 2.93 2.51 -0.87
CA LEU A 58 3.07 1.05 -0.74
C LEU A 58 3.52 0.43 -2.07
N PRO A 59 4.42 -0.56 -2.08
CA PRO A 59 4.67 -1.38 -3.25
C PRO A 59 3.62 -2.48 -3.33
N LEU A 60 2.83 -2.47 -4.40
CA LEU A 60 1.79 -3.48 -4.65
C LEU A 60 2.05 -4.16 -5.99
N CYS A 61 1.88 -5.48 -6.05
CA CYS A 61 1.90 -6.19 -7.33
C CYS A 61 0.68 -5.84 -8.17
N GLY A 62 0.85 -5.89 -9.48
CA GLY A 62 -0.16 -5.53 -10.45
C GLY A 62 -0.23 -4.03 -10.74
N SER A 63 -1.30 -3.67 -11.42
CA SER A 63 -1.66 -2.36 -11.94
C SER A 63 -2.99 -1.91 -11.32
N GLY A 64 -3.52 -0.76 -11.75
CA GLY A 64 -4.78 -0.24 -11.21
C GLY A 64 -6.00 -1.14 -11.45
N SER A 65 -5.88 -2.22 -12.24
CA SER A 65 -6.99 -3.12 -12.60
C SER A 65 -6.67 -4.60 -12.39
N ASP A 66 -5.51 -4.95 -11.84
CA ASP A 66 -5.14 -6.34 -11.57
C ASP A 66 -4.17 -6.49 -10.38
N GLY A 67 -4.03 -7.71 -9.87
CA GLY A 67 -3.20 -7.99 -8.72
C GLY A 67 -3.71 -7.32 -7.43
N CYS A 68 -2.83 -7.17 -6.45
CA CYS A 68 -3.16 -6.51 -5.18
C CYS A 68 -3.47 -5.03 -5.37
N HIS A 69 -2.85 -4.37 -6.36
CA HIS A 69 -3.14 -2.97 -6.64
C HIS A 69 -4.57 -2.78 -7.18
N GLY A 70 -5.01 -3.62 -8.14
CA GLY A 70 -6.39 -3.60 -8.63
C GLY A 70 -7.41 -3.89 -7.54
N TRP A 71 -7.14 -4.91 -6.70
CA TRP A 71 -8.00 -5.24 -5.57
C TRP A 71 -8.22 -4.05 -4.61
N VAL A 72 -7.19 -3.23 -4.36
CA VAL A 72 -7.36 -2.02 -3.51
C VAL A 72 -8.33 -1.02 -4.13
N HIS A 73 -8.31 -0.84 -5.46
CA HIS A 73 -9.26 0.04 -6.14
C HIS A 73 -10.68 -0.53 -6.14
N ASP A 74 -10.83 -1.84 -6.34
CA ASP A 74 -12.13 -2.53 -6.28
C ASP A 74 -12.76 -2.44 -4.87
N GLN A 75 -11.92 -2.43 -3.82
CA GLN A 75 -12.33 -2.32 -2.43
C GLN A 75 -12.35 -0.88 -1.89
N ALA A 76 -12.28 0.13 -2.77
CA ALA A 76 -12.27 1.54 -2.36
C ALA A 76 -13.58 2.01 -1.68
N GLY A 77 -14.66 1.23 -1.75
CA GLY A 77 -15.90 1.52 -1.01
C GLY A 77 -16.02 0.80 0.34
N THR A 78 -15.05 -0.03 0.71
CA THR A 78 -15.19 -1.05 1.77
C THR A 78 -13.91 -1.18 2.62
N ILE A 79 -13.23 -2.32 2.51
CA ILE A 79 -12.18 -2.80 3.43
C ILE A 79 -10.84 -2.08 3.22
N ALA A 80 -10.61 -1.46 2.05
CA ALA A 80 -9.31 -0.85 1.73
C ALA A 80 -8.98 0.36 2.63
N TYR A 81 -9.97 1.17 3.00
CA TYR A 81 -9.77 2.26 3.98
C TYR A 81 -9.60 1.71 5.39
N GLN A 82 -10.38 0.69 5.76
CA GLN A 82 -10.30 0.07 7.08
C GLN A 82 -8.91 -0.50 7.32
N LEU A 83 -8.32 -1.21 6.35
CA LEU A 83 -6.97 -1.78 6.42
C LEU A 83 -5.84 -0.77 6.16
N GLY A 84 -6.16 0.50 5.91
CA GLY A 84 -5.20 1.57 5.69
C GLY A 84 -4.49 1.56 4.33
N TYR A 85 -4.95 0.78 3.36
CA TYR A 85 -4.44 0.81 1.98
C TYR A 85 -4.90 2.05 1.21
N LEU A 86 -6.02 2.64 1.63
CA LEU A 86 -6.46 3.97 1.22
C LEU A 86 -6.60 4.88 2.44
N VAL A 87 -6.42 6.17 2.23
CA VAL A 87 -6.51 7.21 3.26
C VAL A 87 -7.39 8.33 2.75
N HIS A 88 -8.33 8.79 3.58
CA HIS A 88 -9.26 9.84 3.19
C HIS A 88 -8.57 11.21 3.10
N PRO A 89 -9.08 12.16 2.28
CA PRO A 89 -8.44 13.45 2.08
C PRO A 89 -8.37 14.35 3.33
N TRP A 90 -9.18 14.08 4.35
CA TRP A 90 -9.13 14.77 5.64
C TRP A 90 -8.17 14.13 6.66
N GLN A 91 -7.49 13.04 6.28
CA GLN A 91 -6.53 12.33 7.12
C GLN A 91 -5.11 12.49 6.58
N THR A 92 -4.13 12.38 7.48
CA THR A 92 -2.72 12.33 7.12
C THR A 92 -2.28 10.86 7.01
N PRO A 93 -1.67 10.41 5.89
CA PRO A 93 -1.22 9.03 5.73
C PRO A 93 -0.32 8.50 6.85
N THR A 94 0.57 9.33 7.39
CA THR A 94 1.45 8.97 8.52
C THR A 94 0.73 8.88 9.87
N GLY A 95 -0.55 9.25 9.94
CA GLY A 95 -1.42 9.06 11.11
C GLY A 95 -2.42 7.91 10.96
N VAL A 96 -2.45 7.24 9.81
CA VAL A 96 -3.30 6.07 9.56
C VAL A 96 -2.38 4.85 9.47
N PRO A 97 -2.51 3.85 10.35
CA PRO A 97 -1.72 2.63 10.23
C PRO A 97 -2.24 1.77 9.08
N VAL A 98 -1.43 0.82 8.63
CA VAL A 98 -1.75 -0.10 7.56
C VAL A 98 -1.54 -1.54 8.03
N TYR A 99 -2.45 -2.43 7.64
CA TYR A 99 -2.33 -3.84 7.95
C TYR A 99 -1.42 -4.55 6.95
N TYR A 100 -0.42 -5.28 7.44
CA TYR A 100 0.42 -6.18 6.67
C TYR A 100 0.15 -7.63 7.12
N PRO A 101 -0.27 -8.56 6.24
CA PRO A 101 -0.61 -9.93 6.66
C PRO A 101 0.47 -10.67 7.46
N ARG A 102 1.75 -10.39 7.17
CA ARG A 102 2.89 -11.01 7.87
C ARG A 102 3.41 -10.22 9.07
N HIS A 103 3.02 -8.96 9.22
CA HIS A 103 3.58 -8.06 10.23
C HIS A 103 2.52 -7.46 11.16
N GLY A 104 1.24 -7.73 10.93
CA GLY A 104 0.15 -7.06 11.63
C GLY A 104 0.05 -5.59 11.26
N TRP A 105 -0.46 -4.78 12.18
CA TRP A 105 -0.62 -3.35 11.98
C TRP A 105 0.70 -2.61 12.12
N GLN A 106 0.97 -1.75 11.15
CA GLN A 106 2.22 -0.99 11.05
C GLN A 106 1.92 0.48 10.81
N GLN A 107 2.59 1.35 11.55
CA GLN A 107 2.63 2.78 11.24
C GLN A 107 3.76 3.04 10.25
N LEU A 108 3.47 3.86 9.22
CA LEU A 108 4.45 4.30 8.24
C LEU A 108 4.82 5.77 8.49
N ASP A 109 6.09 6.09 8.29
CA ASP A 109 6.59 7.46 8.29
C ASP A 109 7.22 7.85 6.94
N ASP A 110 7.55 9.13 6.79
CA ASP A 110 8.14 9.68 5.58
C ASP A 110 9.64 9.35 5.43
N ASP A 111 10.29 8.89 6.50
CA ASP A 111 11.64 8.31 6.51
C ASP A 111 11.64 6.84 6.07
N GLY A 112 10.47 6.33 5.65
CA GLY A 112 10.33 5.02 5.04
C GLY A 112 10.53 3.88 6.01
N GLN A 113 10.33 4.12 7.30
CA GLN A 113 10.32 3.08 8.31
C GLN A 113 8.91 2.52 8.50
N ARG A 114 8.86 1.36 9.16
CA ARG A 114 7.64 0.74 9.67
C ARG A 114 7.82 0.48 11.15
N GLN A 115 6.82 0.81 11.94
CA GLN A 115 6.79 0.52 13.36
C GLN A 115 5.54 -0.29 13.71
N PRO A 116 5.65 -1.41 14.42
CA PRO A 116 4.50 -2.16 14.90
C PRO A 116 3.61 -1.29 15.79
N VAL A 117 2.31 -1.36 15.57
CA VAL A 117 1.31 -0.71 16.42
C VAL A 117 0.20 -1.68 16.78
N GLN A 118 -0.55 -1.35 17.82
CA GLN A 118 -1.75 -2.11 18.16
C GLN A 118 -2.80 -1.95 17.04
N PRO A 119 -3.66 -2.97 16.82
CA PRO A 119 -4.80 -2.83 15.94
C PRO A 119 -5.64 -1.62 16.35
N PRO A 120 -6.00 -0.72 15.42
CA PRO A 120 -6.97 0.31 15.72
C PRO A 120 -8.29 -0.36 16.15
N GLU A 121 -8.97 0.25 17.11
CA GLU A 121 -10.20 -0.30 17.68
C GLU A 121 -11.25 -0.55 16.58
N GLY A 122 -11.85 -1.74 16.60
CA GLY A 122 -12.87 -2.15 15.63
C GLY A 122 -12.36 -2.44 14.22
N MET A 123 -11.05 -2.37 13.95
CA MET A 123 -10.51 -2.63 12.61
C MET A 123 -10.16 -4.11 12.38
N PRO A 124 -10.35 -4.61 11.15
CA PRO A 124 -10.10 -6.01 10.82
C PRO A 124 -8.61 -6.33 10.80
N SER A 125 -8.24 -7.52 11.27
CA SER A 125 -6.88 -8.06 11.21
C SER A 125 -6.73 -9.17 10.17
N TYR A 126 -7.53 -9.12 9.11
CA TYR A 126 -7.49 -10.04 7.99
C TYR A 126 -7.82 -9.32 6.68
N ILE A 127 -7.34 -9.88 5.57
CA ILE A 127 -7.71 -9.42 4.23
C ILE A 127 -8.67 -10.45 3.64
N PRO A 128 -9.85 -10.05 3.13
CA PRO A 128 -10.72 -10.92 2.35
C PRO A 128 -9.97 -11.53 1.16
N ASP A 129 -10.47 -12.65 0.62
CA ASP A 129 -9.82 -13.35 -0.48
C ASP A 129 -9.47 -12.40 -1.64
N ILE A 130 -8.16 -12.31 -1.92
CA ILE A 130 -7.65 -11.58 -3.08
C ILE A 130 -7.57 -12.59 -4.22
N HIS A 131 -8.46 -12.45 -5.20
CA HIS A 131 -8.38 -13.20 -6.44
C HIS A 131 -7.09 -12.82 -7.19
N HIS A 132 -6.00 -13.51 -6.87
CA HIS A 132 -4.86 -13.60 -7.76
C HIS A 132 -5.23 -14.65 -8.81
N PRO A 133 -5.39 -14.30 -10.11
CA PRO A 133 -5.37 -15.34 -11.13
C PRO A 133 -4.09 -16.14 -10.90
N LYS A 134 -4.23 -17.46 -10.74
CA LYS A 134 -3.11 -18.34 -10.35
C LYS A 134 -2.00 -18.21 -11.40
N GLY A 135 -0.99 -17.38 -11.11
CA GLY A 135 0.30 -17.48 -11.75
C GLY A 135 0.88 -18.84 -11.37
N THR A 136 1.15 -19.65 -12.38
CA THR A 136 1.73 -20.99 -12.29
C THR A 136 2.92 -21.00 -11.34
N ASN A 137 2.87 -21.84 -10.31
CA ASN A 137 4.05 -22.22 -9.56
C ASN A 137 5.07 -22.80 -10.56
N GLN A 138 6.26 -22.22 -10.61
CA GLN A 138 7.48 -22.91 -11.03
C GLN A 138 8.34 -23.06 -9.80
#